data_AF-K9KEL1-F1
#
_entry.id   AF-K9KEL1-F1
#
_cell.length_a   1.000
_cell.length_b   1.000
_cell.length_c   1.000
_cell.angle_alpha   90.00
_cell.angle_beta   90.00
_cell.angle_gamma   90.00
#
_symmetry.space_group_name_H-M   'P 1'
#
loop_
_entity.id
_entity.type
_entity.pdbx_description
1 polymer ?
#
loop_
_entity_poly.entity_id
_entity_poly.type
_entity_poly.pdbx_seq_one_letter_code
_entity_poly.pdbx_strand_id
1 'polypeptide(L)'
;KNIRKYLLTEAREKNRPEFLQGWQTAVTKCIPQQKNDSDCGVFVLQYCKCLALEQPFQFSQEDMPRVRKRIYKELCECRLMD
;
A
#
# COMPACT_ATOMS: atom_id res chain seq x y z
N LYS A 1 -5.83 13.98 -6.46
CA LYS A 1 -6.37 14.62 -7.70
C LYS A 1 -5.80 13.98 -8.98
N ASN A 2 -4.49 13.75 -9.05
CA ASN A 2 -3.84 13.18 -10.25
C ASN A 2 -4.23 11.72 -10.55
N ILE A 3 -4.32 10.84 -9.54
CA ILE A 3 -4.71 9.44 -9.75
C ILE A 3 -6.11 9.32 -10.35
N ARG A 4 -7.10 10.07 -9.84
CA ARG A 4 -8.47 10.08 -10.40
C ARG A 4 -8.46 10.55 -11.85
N LYS A 5 -7.69 11.60 -12.19
CA LYS A 5 -7.56 12.06 -13.58
C LYS A 5 -6.98 10.95 -14.46
N TYR A 6 -5.92 10.29 -14.02
CA TYR A 6 -5.30 9.18 -14.72
C TYR A 6 -6.31 8.04 -14.97
N LEU A 7 -7.03 7.59 -13.94
CA LEU A 7 -8.04 6.53 -14.07
C LEU A 7 -9.13 6.89 -15.09
N LEU A 8 -9.63 8.12 -15.09
CA LEU A 8 -10.65 8.57 -16.04
C LEU A 8 -10.12 8.68 -17.48
N THR A 9 -8.86 9.06 -17.65
CA THR A 9 -8.22 9.08 -18.97
C THR A 9 -8.03 7.67 -19.51
N GLU A 10 -7.43 6.78 -18.72
CA GLU A 10 -7.18 5.39 -19.10
C GLU A 10 -8.50 4.65 -19.43
N ALA A 11 -9.56 4.88 -18.63
CA ALA A 11 -10.87 4.30 -18.88
C ALA A 11 -11.46 4.70 -20.24
N ARG A 12 -11.26 5.95 -20.69
CA ARG A 12 -11.70 6.40 -22.01
C ARG A 12 -10.86 5.77 -23.12
N GLU A 13 -9.55 5.75 -22.97
CA GLU A 13 -8.63 5.16 -23.96
C GLU A 13 -8.87 3.65 -24.15
N LYS A 14 -9.26 2.95 -23.09
CA LYS A 14 -9.56 1.52 -23.12
C LYS A 14 -11.03 1.18 -23.38
N ASN A 15 -11.90 2.17 -23.62
CA ASN A 15 -13.34 1.98 -23.78
C ASN A 15 -14.00 1.21 -22.62
N ARG A 16 -13.66 1.58 -21.38
CA ARG A 16 -14.17 0.98 -20.13
C ARG A 16 -15.07 1.95 -19.37
N PRO A 17 -16.33 2.17 -19.80
CA PRO A 17 -17.22 3.17 -19.20
C PRO A 17 -17.54 2.90 -17.72
N GLU A 18 -17.44 1.65 -17.26
CA GLU A 18 -17.66 1.25 -15.87
C GLU A 18 -16.72 1.96 -14.88
N PHE A 19 -15.52 2.36 -15.31
CA PHE A 19 -14.54 3.06 -14.47
C PHE A 19 -14.67 4.59 -14.50
N LEU A 20 -15.66 5.16 -15.17
CA LEU A 20 -15.85 6.62 -15.21
C LEU A 20 -16.51 7.18 -13.94
N GLN A 21 -17.18 6.33 -13.17
CA GLN A 21 -17.95 6.71 -11.98
C GLN A 21 -17.73 5.73 -10.82
N GLY A 22 -18.31 6.02 -9.65
CA GLY A 22 -18.25 5.14 -8.47
C GLY A 22 -17.00 5.27 -7.61
N TRP A 23 -15.95 5.98 -8.06
CA TRP A 23 -14.73 6.17 -7.28
C TRP A 23 -14.93 7.11 -6.09
N GLN A 24 -14.50 6.64 -4.92
CA GLN A 24 -14.46 7.42 -3.69
C GLN A 24 -13.02 7.56 -3.21
N THR A 25 -12.70 8.68 -2.55
CA THR A 25 -11.40 8.88 -1.90
C THR A 25 -11.61 8.82 -0.40
N ALA A 26 -10.97 7.85 0.25
CA ALA A 26 -10.92 7.75 1.70
C ALA A 26 -9.56 8.28 2.19
N VAL A 27 -9.58 9.01 3.30
CA VAL A 27 -8.36 9.41 4.02
C VAL A 27 -8.49 8.90 5.44
N THR A 28 -7.78 7.81 5.73
CA THR A 28 -7.80 7.19 7.04
C THR A 28 -6.67 7.76 7.89
N LYS A 29 -7.02 8.44 8.98
CA LYS A 29 -6.04 9.01 9.92
C LYS A 29 -5.70 8.07 11.09
N CYS A 30 -6.54 7.06 11.32
CA CYS A 30 -6.39 6.09 12.40
C CYS A 30 -5.69 4.82 11.92
N ILE A 31 -4.54 4.98 11.28
CA ILE A 31 -3.67 3.87 10.85
C ILE A 31 -2.31 4.03 11.53
N PRO A 32 -1.47 2.97 11.61
CA PRO A 32 -0.11 3.07 12.12
C PRO A 32 0.63 4.27 11.52
N GLN A 33 1.53 4.92 12.25
CA GLN A 33 2.29 6.05 11.71
C GLN A 33 3.76 5.82 11.99
N GLN A 34 4.61 6.14 11.01
CA GLN A 34 6.04 6.21 11.25
C GLN A 34 6.35 7.36 12.23
N LYS A 35 7.36 7.17 13.08
CA LYS A 35 7.82 8.16 14.06
C LYS A 35 9.29 8.58 13.81
N ASN A 36 9.86 8.15 12.69
CA ASN A 36 11.22 8.51 12.24
C ASN A 36 11.22 8.88 10.75
N ASP A 37 12.40 9.19 10.21
CA ASP A 37 12.63 9.63 8.83
C ASP A 37 13.07 8.52 7.86
N SER A 38 13.30 7.30 8.35
CA SER A 38 13.96 6.22 7.59
C SER A 38 13.08 4.98 7.34
N ASP A 39 11.92 4.87 8.00
CA ASP A 39 11.00 3.73 7.84
C ASP A 39 9.86 3.98 6.85
N CYS A 40 9.79 5.15 6.18
CA CYS A 40 8.70 5.45 5.24
C CYS A 40 8.50 4.36 4.18
N GLY A 41 9.59 3.86 3.58
CA GLY A 41 9.54 2.77 2.62
C GLY A 41 9.08 1.44 3.23
N VAL A 42 9.45 1.15 4.48
CA VAL A 42 9.05 -0.07 5.20
C VAL A 42 7.55 -0.03 5.50
N PHE A 43 7.04 1.12 5.96
CA PHE A 43 5.61 1.34 6.15
C PHE A 43 4.83 1.19 4.84
N VAL A 44 5.27 1.81 3.74
CA VAL A 44 4.63 1.67 2.42
C VAL A 44 4.54 0.20 2.00
N LEU A 45 5.63 -0.56 2.10
CA LEU A 45 5.64 -1.99 1.76
C LEU A 45 4.72 -2.81 2.67
N GLN A 46 4.69 -2.49 3.98
CA GLN A 46 3.81 -3.17 4.91
C GLN A 46 2.33 -2.85 4.65
N TYR A 47 1.97 -1.61 4.31
CA TYR A 47 0.62 -1.27 3.87
C TYR A 47 0.23 -2.02 2.60
N CYS A 48 1.11 -2.04 1.60
CA CYS A 48 0.87 -2.77 0.35
C CYS A 48 0.62 -4.25 0.61
N LYS A 49 1.43 -4.89 1.47
CA LYS A 49 1.23 -6.30 1.84
C LYS A 49 -0.11 -6.53 2.52
N CYS A 50 -0.48 -5.71 3.51
CA CYS A 50 -1.77 -5.83 4.18
C CYS A 50 -2.94 -5.63 3.21
N LEU A 51 -2.90 -4.61 2.34
CA LEU A 51 -3.96 -4.36 1.35
C LEU A 51 -4.08 -5.51 0.33
N ALA A 52 -2.96 -6.02 -0.18
CA ALA A 52 -2.96 -7.10 -1.17
C ALA A 52 -3.46 -8.43 -0.62
N LEU A 53 -3.30 -8.64 0.70
CA LEU A 53 -3.74 -9.86 1.40
C LEU A 53 -5.04 -9.66 2.19
N GLU A 54 -5.72 -8.52 2.01
CA GLU A 54 -6.95 -8.16 2.73
C GLU A 54 -6.82 -8.25 4.28
N GLN A 55 -5.63 -7.96 4.79
CA GLN A 55 -5.32 -7.97 6.22
C GLN A 55 -5.45 -6.58 6.85
N PRO A 56 -5.83 -6.50 8.14
CA PRO A 56 -5.86 -5.23 8.85
C PRO A 56 -4.44 -4.68 9.07
N PHE A 57 -4.34 -3.35 9.25
CA PHE A 57 -3.07 -2.68 9.58
C PHE A 57 -2.70 -2.88 11.07
N GLN A 58 -2.43 -4.12 11.46
CA GLN A 58 -2.03 -4.52 12.81
C GLN A 58 -0.50 -4.55 12.94
N PHE A 59 0.12 -3.37 12.88
CA PHE A 59 1.56 -3.20 13.09
C PHE A 59 1.85 -1.81 13.66
N SER A 60 3.08 -1.61 14.10
CA SER A 60 3.52 -0.40 14.79
C SER A 60 4.94 -0.01 14.39
N GLN A 61 5.41 1.14 14.86
CA GLN A 61 6.79 1.60 14.61
C GLN A 61 7.81 0.62 15.21
N GLU A 62 7.44 -0.02 16.33
CA GLU A 62 8.26 -0.94 17.10
C GLU A 62 8.51 -2.25 16.32
N ASP A 63 7.65 -2.58 15.35
CA ASP A 63 7.79 -3.75 14.47
C ASP A 63 8.79 -3.55 13.32
N MET A 64 9.10 -2.30 12.96
CA MET A 64 9.86 -1.97 11.74
C MET A 64 11.22 -2.67 11.62
N PRO A 65 12.02 -2.85 12.69
CA PRO A 65 13.26 -3.62 12.60
C PRO A 65 13.04 -5.08 12.18
N ARG A 66 11.96 -5.71 12.67
CA ARG A 66 11.60 -7.09 12.29
C ARG A 66 11.05 -7.14 10.86
N VAL A 67 10.17 -6.21 10.50
CA VAL A 67 9.58 -6.10 9.16
C VAL A 67 10.67 -5.88 8.11
N ARG A 68 11.66 -5.03 8.37
CA ARG A 68 12.80 -4.78 7.48
C ARG A 68 13.62 -6.05 7.22
N LYS A 69 13.91 -6.83 8.27
CA LYS A 69 14.58 -8.14 8.12
C LYS A 69 13.74 -9.13 7.33
N ARG A 70 12.42 -9.14 7.55
CA ARG A 70 11.48 -9.97 6.77
C ARG A 70 11.53 -9.59 5.29
N ILE A 71 11.38 -8.32 4.95
CA ILE A 71 11.42 -7.82 3.56
C ILE A 71 12.73 -8.22 2.89
N TYR A 72 13.87 -8.05 3.55
CA TYR A 72 15.17 -8.47 3.02
C TYR A 72 15.17 -9.95 2.63
N LYS A 73 14.70 -10.81 3.53
CA LYS A 73 14.62 -12.25 3.27
C LYS A 73 13.61 -12.58 2.15
N GLU A 74 12.44 -11.93 2.13
CA GLU A 74 11.43 -12.10 1.07
C GLU A 74 12.00 -11.74 -0.32
N LEU A 75 12.85 -10.71 -0.40
CA LEU A 75 13.54 -10.30 -1.62
C LEU A 75 14.61 -11.31 -2.04
N CYS A 76 15.42 -11.81 -1.10
CA CYS A 76 16.45 -12.82 -1.41
C CYS A 76 15.84 -14.14 -1.88
N GLU A 77 14.71 -14.53 -1.31
CA GLU A 77 14.02 -15.78 -1.63
C GLU A 77 13.03 -15.65 -2.78
N CYS A 78 12.81 -14.43 -3.29
CA CYS A 78 11.76 -14.10 -4.27
C CYS A 78 10.37 -14.64 -3.87
N ARG A 79 10.09 -14.65 -2.57
CA ARG A 79 8.89 -15.27 -1.99
C ARG A 79 8.42 -14.49 -0.77
N LEU A 80 7.13 -14.19 -0.71
CA LEU A 80 6.51 -13.63 0.50
C LEU A 80 6.42 -14.71 1.58
N MET A 81 6.81 -14.33 2.80
CA MET A 81 6.67 -15.18 3.97
C MET A 81 5.37 -14.83 4.69
N ASP A 82 4.65 -15.85 5.15
CA ASP A 82 3.43 -15.67 5.96
C ASP A 82 3.75 -15.10 7.35
#